data_AF-A0AAU7RDK2-F1
#
_entry.id   AF-A0AAU7RDK2-F1
#
_cell.length_a   1.000
_cell.length_b   1.000
_cell.length_c   1.000
_cell.angle_alpha   90.00
_cell.angle_beta   90.00
_cell.angle_gamma   90.00
#
_symmetry.space_group_name_H-M   'P 1'
#
loop_
_entity.id
_entity.type
_entity.pdbx_description
1 polymer ?
#
loop_
_entity_poly.entity_id
_entity_poly.type
_entity_poly.pdbx_seq_one_letter_code
_entity_poly.pdbx_strand_id
1 'polypeptide(L)'
;MAEVQQHRTSATALGPWPANDPAEALRTIRGELGDPHVPFLPELPDRGVGSDPIGRTGSLLVELAIDIQPHGWRLVDRPGKDLQRARSALASDVNVLADVAGAEENPASAIKIQFVGPLSLAAGLYLHNGERALLDFGARRDIAESLAAGVADHLGRIRAAVPGAEIVVQLDEPDIAAVMGGTIPTASGYRTLRSIDGEEVTAAWRLVIEAIKAAGAVETVISVPEIEAPFERIITAGADGIAVPLKALTTRQWEQLAAAVEAGKRLWAGALGTEKPLPRTAEVVDSIWRPWHQLGLPAAGLSGMRVTPATGLAHLKPAEAQAVLTKLTHVADGLDQLALG
;
A
#
# COMPACT_ATOMS: atom_id res chain seq x y z
N MET A 1 -28.88 -9.71 -14.70
CA MET A 1 -28.90 -10.03 -13.26
C MET A 1 -27.46 -10.20 -12.85
N ALA A 2 -26.79 -9.11 -12.48
CA ALA A 2 -25.45 -9.16 -11.93
C ALA A 2 -25.60 -9.62 -10.48
N GLU A 3 -25.12 -10.83 -10.21
CA GLU A 3 -25.07 -11.39 -8.88
C GLU A 3 -24.33 -10.40 -7.97
N VAL A 4 -24.95 -10.06 -6.85
CA VAL A 4 -24.31 -9.34 -5.76
C VAL A 4 -23.10 -10.18 -5.35
N GLN A 5 -21.90 -9.78 -5.75
CA GLN A 5 -20.65 -10.35 -5.23
C GLN A 5 -20.74 -10.21 -3.71
N GLN A 6 -21.08 -11.30 -3.03
CA GLN A 6 -21.03 -11.36 -1.58
C GLN A 6 -19.58 -11.05 -1.21
N HIS A 7 -19.39 -9.95 -0.49
CA HIS A 7 -18.07 -9.46 -0.16
C HIS A 7 -17.47 -10.40 0.87
N ARG A 8 -16.78 -11.44 0.42
CA ARG A 8 -16.07 -12.36 1.30
C ARG A 8 -14.88 -11.65 1.92
N THR A 9 -14.46 -12.10 3.09
CA THR A 9 -13.17 -11.65 3.63
C THR A 9 -12.04 -12.15 2.73
N SER A 10 -11.03 -11.31 2.52
CA SER A 10 -9.91 -11.62 1.63
C SER A 10 -8.58 -11.41 2.35
N ALA A 11 -7.49 -11.88 1.75
CA ALA A 11 -6.14 -11.71 2.28
C ALA A 11 -5.25 -11.05 1.22
N THR A 12 -4.27 -10.24 1.66
CA THR A 12 -3.18 -9.74 0.83
C THR A 12 -1.98 -9.38 1.71
N ALA A 13 -0.89 -8.87 1.12
CA ALA A 13 0.22 -8.28 1.89
C ALA A 13 0.52 -6.85 1.44
N LEU A 14 1.36 -6.14 2.20
CA LEU A 14 1.58 -4.70 2.00
C LEU A 14 2.47 -4.35 0.79
N GLY A 15 3.14 -5.32 0.15
CA GLY A 15 3.94 -5.08 -1.06
C GLY A 15 5.41 -5.53 -0.94
N PRO A 16 6.18 -5.05 0.05
CA PRO A 16 7.57 -5.44 0.23
C PRO A 16 7.73 -6.95 0.44
N TRP A 17 8.57 -7.56 -0.38
CA TRP A 17 8.79 -9.01 -0.44
C TRP A 17 10.29 -9.34 -0.40
N PRO A 18 10.70 -10.46 0.23
CA PRO A 18 12.11 -10.79 0.37
C PRO A 18 12.72 -11.32 -0.93
N ALA A 19 14.05 -11.33 -0.96
CA ALA A 19 14.84 -11.80 -2.11
C ALA A 19 14.69 -10.92 -3.36
N ASN A 20 15.22 -11.39 -4.49
CA ASN A 20 15.50 -10.56 -5.66
C ASN A 20 15.02 -11.13 -7.01
N ASP A 21 14.38 -12.30 -7.01
CA ASP A 21 13.78 -12.90 -8.22
C ASP A 21 12.28 -12.55 -8.32
N PRO A 22 11.88 -11.67 -9.26
CA PRO A 22 10.47 -11.31 -9.45
C PRO A 22 9.60 -12.47 -9.92
N ALA A 23 10.14 -13.42 -10.69
CA ALA A 23 9.35 -14.53 -11.22
C ALA A 23 9.05 -15.55 -10.14
N GLU A 24 10.02 -15.86 -9.27
CA GLU A 24 9.81 -16.71 -8.09
C GLU A 24 8.80 -16.06 -7.14
N ALA A 25 9.00 -14.79 -6.80
CA ALA A 25 8.10 -14.05 -5.91
C ALA A 25 6.64 -14.05 -6.42
N LEU A 26 6.43 -13.73 -7.71
CA LEU A 26 5.10 -13.71 -8.31
C LEU A 26 4.43 -15.09 -8.31
N ARG A 27 5.16 -16.17 -8.62
CA ARG A 27 4.62 -17.54 -8.57
C ARG A 27 4.21 -17.93 -7.15
N THR A 28 5.02 -17.59 -6.15
CA THR A 28 4.67 -17.85 -4.75
C THR A 28 3.43 -17.05 -4.33
N ILE A 29 3.42 -15.73 -4.61
CA ILE A 29 2.31 -14.85 -4.20
C ILE A 29 1.00 -15.28 -4.87
N ARG A 30 0.99 -15.54 -6.18
CA ARG A 30 -0.20 -15.96 -6.92
C ARG A 30 -0.63 -17.39 -6.60
N GLY A 31 0.31 -18.28 -6.27
CA GLY A 31 0.01 -19.63 -5.79
C GLY A 31 -0.64 -19.67 -4.42
N GLU A 32 -0.30 -18.72 -3.53
CA GLU A 32 -0.90 -18.63 -2.19
C GLU A 32 -2.19 -17.79 -2.16
N LEU A 33 -2.29 -16.75 -3.00
CA LEU A 33 -3.39 -15.78 -3.00
C LEU A 33 -4.27 -15.94 -4.25
N GLY A 34 -4.99 -17.06 -4.34
CA GLY A 34 -6.09 -17.24 -5.31
C GLY A 34 -7.41 -16.64 -4.81
N ASP A 35 -8.44 -16.60 -5.67
CA ASP A 35 -9.77 -16.09 -5.29
C ASP A 35 -10.31 -16.79 -4.02
N PRO A 36 -10.84 -16.06 -3.03
CA PRO A 36 -11.22 -14.62 -3.04
C PRO A 36 -10.10 -13.67 -2.57
N HIS A 37 -8.87 -14.15 -2.38
CA HIS A 37 -7.73 -13.33 -1.96
C HIS A 37 -7.17 -12.51 -3.12
N VAL A 38 -6.37 -11.48 -2.79
CA VAL A 38 -5.87 -10.54 -3.80
C VAL A 38 -4.34 -10.65 -3.88
N PRO A 39 -3.79 -11.28 -4.94
CA PRO A 39 -2.35 -11.29 -5.16
C PRO A 39 -1.86 -9.88 -5.46
N PHE A 40 -0.55 -9.65 -5.36
CA PHE A 40 0.02 -8.32 -5.54
C PHE A 40 1.31 -8.34 -6.35
N LEU A 41 1.63 -7.21 -6.97
CA LEU A 41 2.94 -7.00 -7.60
C LEU A 41 3.98 -6.73 -6.50
N PRO A 42 4.96 -7.63 -6.26
CA PRO A 42 5.92 -7.47 -5.17
C PRO A 42 6.87 -6.29 -5.39
N GLU A 43 7.28 -5.67 -4.28
CA GLU A 43 8.45 -4.79 -4.23
C GLU A 43 9.65 -5.57 -3.70
N LEU A 44 10.74 -5.59 -4.48
CA LEU A 44 11.94 -6.38 -4.19
C LEU A 44 13.15 -5.47 -3.92
N PRO A 45 13.24 -4.84 -2.74
CA PRO A 45 14.31 -3.89 -2.43
C PRO A 45 15.72 -4.50 -2.50
N ASP A 46 15.86 -5.82 -2.29
CA ASP A 46 17.14 -6.54 -2.37
C ASP A 46 17.76 -6.58 -3.78
N ARG A 47 16.99 -6.20 -4.82
CA ARG A 47 17.50 -6.02 -6.18
C ARG A 47 18.40 -4.78 -6.33
N GLY A 48 18.41 -3.93 -5.31
CA GLY A 48 19.24 -2.74 -5.24
C GLY A 48 18.54 -1.49 -5.73
N VAL A 49 19.36 -0.49 -6.06
CA VAL A 49 18.93 0.88 -6.33
C VAL A 49 17.81 0.95 -7.36
N GLY A 50 16.70 1.60 -6.99
CA GLY A 50 15.54 1.83 -7.84
C GLY A 50 14.46 0.76 -7.69
N SER A 51 14.75 -0.31 -6.95
CA SER A 51 13.76 -1.32 -6.54
C SER A 51 13.23 -1.07 -5.13
N ASP A 52 13.81 -0.09 -4.41
CA ASP A 52 13.27 0.41 -3.15
C ASP A 52 11.98 1.23 -3.37
N PRO A 53 11.08 1.34 -2.37
CA PRO A 53 9.76 1.97 -2.56
C PRO A 53 9.81 3.42 -3.06
N ILE A 54 10.78 4.22 -2.57
CA ILE A 54 10.95 5.63 -2.96
C ILE A 54 11.44 5.72 -4.41
N GLY A 55 12.52 5.00 -4.75
CA GLY A 55 13.06 4.98 -6.11
C GLY A 55 12.08 4.43 -7.13
N ARG A 56 11.37 3.35 -6.77
CA ARG A 56 10.33 2.72 -7.59
C ARG A 56 9.20 3.71 -7.89
N THR A 57 8.61 4.30 -6.84
CA THR A 57 7.50 5.26 -6.99
C THR A 57 7.98 6.52 -7.69
N GLY A 58 9.13 7.07 -7.29
CA GLY A 58 9.71 8.26 -7.89
C GLY A 58 10.06 8.10 -9.37
N SER A 59 10.28 6.87 -9.84
CA SER A 59 10.51 6.60 -11.27
C SER A 59 9.27 6.82 -12.16
N LEU A 60 8.08 6.82 -11.55
CA LEU A 60 6.80 7.09 -12.18
C LEU A 60 6.56 8.59 -12.41
N LEU A 61 7.25 9.46 -11.67
CA LEU A 61 7.05 10.89 -11.77
C LEU A 61 7.27 11.37 -13.22
N VAL A 62 6.27 12.09 -13.72
CA VAL A 62 6.23 12.75 -15.03
C VAL A 62 6.86 14.14 -14.90
N GLU A 63 7.78 14.48 -15.80
CA GLU A 63 8.51 15.77 -15.82
C GLU A 63 9.41 16.07 -14.61
N LEU A 64 9.40 15.24 -13.57
CA LEU A 64 10.37 15.28 -12.47
C LEU A 64 11.35 14.11 -12.60
N ALA A 65 12.64 14.42 -12.59
CA ALA A 65 13.68 13.39 -12.57
C ALA A 65 14.26 13.22 -11.17
N ILE A 66 14.75 12.02 -10.86
CA ILE A 66 15.42 11.71 -9.59
C ILE A 66 16.78 11.05 -9.83
N ASP A 67 17.73 11.30 -8.94
CA ASP A 67 19.00 10.58 -8.85
C ASP A 67 19.26 10.09 -7.43
N ILE A 68 20.16 9.11 -7.29
CA ILE A 68 20.55 8.63 -5.96
C ILE A 68 21.80 9.36 -5.48
N GLN A 69 21.71 9.89 -4.26
CA GLN A 69 22.80 10.56 -3.56
C GLN A 69 23.08 9.82 -2.24
N PRO A 70 24.23 10.08 -1.57
CA PRO A 70 24.56 9.39 -0.31
C PRO A 70 23.49 9.53 0.80
N HIS A 71 22.68 10.58 0.74
CA HIS A 71 21.61 10.88 1.70
C HIS A 71 20.22 10.39 1.27
N GLY A 72 20.07 9.87 0.04
CA GLY A 72 18.81 9.36 -0.49
C GLY A 72 18.53 9.80 -1.93
N TRP A 73 17.30 9.58 -2.36
CA TRP A 73 16.82 10.02 -3.68
C TRP A 73 16.59 11.52 -3.70
N ARG A 74 17.03 12.18 -4.76
CA ARG A 74 16.97 13.63 -4.90
C ARG A 74 16.35 14.03 -6.22
N LEU A 75 15.51 15.05 -6.21
CA LEU A 75 14.97 15.69 -7.41
C LEU A 75 16.07 16.39 -8.20
N VAL A 76 16.12 16.13 -9.51
CA VAL A 76 17.11 16.69 -10.43
C VAL A 76 16.47 17.23 -11.71
N ASP A 77 17.14 18.19 -12.34
CA ASP A 77 16.62 18.86 -13.55
C ASP A 77 16.51 17.93 -14.77
N ARG A 78 17.31 16.84 -14.82
CA ARG A 78 17.39 15.96 -15.98
C ARG A 78 17.49 14.49 -15.60
N PRO A 79 16.86 13.60 -16.40
CA PRO A 79 16.92 12.16 -16.17
C PRO A 79 18.35 11.64 -16.28
N GLY A 80 18.77 10.88 -15.27
CA GLY A 80 20.08 10.24 -15.20
C GLY A 80 20.03 8.72 -15.31
N LYS A 81 21.19 8.07 -15.11
CA LYS A 81 21.31 6.61 -15.14
C LYS A 81 20.49 5.93 -14.04
N ASP A 82 20.39 6.52 -12.86
CA ASP A 82 19.68 5.92 -11.73
C ASP A 82 18.16 5.88 -11.97
N LEU A 83 17.58 6.97 -12.49
CA LEU A 83 16.19 6.96 -12.96
C LEU A 83 15.97 5.93 -14.07
N GLN A 84 16.87 5.84 -15.04
CA GLN A 84 16.76 4.84 -16.10
C GLN A 84 16.79 3.41 -15.54
N ARG A 85 17.64 3.14 -14.55
CA ARG A 85 17.70 1.84 -13.86
C ARG A 85 16.40 1.53 -13.12
N ALA A 86 15.86 2.48 -12.36
CA ALA A 86 14.59 2.30 -11.66
C ALA A 86 13.42 2.02 -12.63
N ARG A 87 13.34 2.78 -13.73
CA ARG A 87 12.34 2.56 -14.79
C ARG A 87 12.49 1.20 -15.46
N SER A 88 13.72 0.79 -15.76
CA SER A 88 14.00 -0.52 -16.34
C SER A 88 13.66 -1.66 -15.38
N ALA A 89 13.93 -1.52 -14.08
CA ALA A 89 13.57 -2.51 -13.07
C ALA A 89 12.05 -2.66 -12.97
N LEU A 90 11.32 -1.55 -12.88
CA LEU A 90 9.85 -1.54 -12.83
C LEU A 90 9.22 -2.11 -14.10
N ALA A 91 9.74 -1.76 -15.29
CA ALA A 91 9.27 -2.33 -16.54
C ALA A 91 9.51 -3.84 -16.61
N SER A 92 10.66 -4.31 -16.12
CA SER A 92 10.97 -5.73 -16.01
C SER A 92 9.94 -6.45 -15.11
N ASP A 93 9.55 -5.85 -13.98
CA ASP A 93 8.54 -6.44 -13.10
C ASP A 93 7.18 -6.62 -13.77
N VAL A 94 6.75 -5.63 -14.55
CA VAL A 94 5.49 -5.70 -15.30
C VAL A 94 5.56 -6.76 -16.40
N ASN A 95 6.71 -6.90 -17.08
CA ASN A 95 6.89 -7.95 -18.08
C ASN A 95 6.85 -9.35 -17.44
N VAL A 96 7.54 -9.53 -16.31
CA VAL A 96 7.53 -10.81 -15.58
C VAL A 96 6.12 -11.12 -15.04
N LEU A 97 5.38 -10.10 -14.59
CA LEU A 97 3.97 -10.25 -14.23
C LEU A 97 3.14 -10.77 -15.42
N ALA A 98 3.34 -10.21 -16.62
CA ALA A 98 2.64 -10.66 -17.83
C ALA A 98 2.98 -12.11 -18.17
N ASP A 99 4.26 -12.48 -18.10
CA ASP A 99 4.73 -13.85 -18.38
C ASP A 99 4.13 -14.87 -17.39
N VAL A 100 4.14 -14.54 -16.09
CA VAL A 100 3.59 -15.42 -15.04
C VAL A 100 2.08 -15.54 -15.18
N ALA A 101 1.36 -14.42 -15.31
CA ALA A 101 -0.10 -14.43 -15.43
C ALA A 101 -0.58 -15.10 -16.73
N GLY A 102 0.16 -14.95 -17.84
CA GLY A 102 -0.16 -15.60 -19.11
C GLY A 102 0.03 -17.13 -19.10
N ALA A 103 0.77 -17.66 -18.13
CA ALA A 103 0.99 -19.09 -17.96
C ALA A 103 0.02 -19.74 -16.96
N GLU A 104 -0.82 -18.96 -16.28
CA GLU A 104 -1.76 -19.46 -15.27
C GLU A 104 -3.05 -20.00 -15.90
N GLU A 105 -3.48 -21.17 -15.43
CA GLU A 105 -4.76 -21.77 -15.87
C GLU A 105 -5.96 -21.06 -15.23
N ASN A 106 -5.83 -20.67 -13.95
CA ASN A 106 -6.88 -20.02 -13.17
C ASN A 106 -6.33 -18.69 -12.60
N PRO A 107 -6.36 -17.60 -13.39
CA PRO A 107 -5.88 -16.32 -12.93
C PRO A 107 -6.81 -15.74 -11.86
N ALA A 108 -6.23 -15.11 -10.83
CA ALA A 108 -6.99 -14.36 -9.84
C ALA A 108 -7.78 -13.22 -10.50
N SER A 109 -9.00 -12.97 -9.98
CA SER A 109 -9.92 -11.95 -10.48
C SER A 109 -9.42 -10.51 -10.28
N ALA A 110 -8.48 -10.30 -9.35
CA ALA A 110 -7.89 -9.00 -9.06
C ALA A 110 -6.38 -9.08 -8.88
N ILE A 111 -5.72 -7.94 -9.07
CA ILE A 111 -4.31 -7.71 -8.71
C ILE A 111 -4.21 -6.44 -7.89
N LYS A 112 -3.45 -6.50 -6.80
CA LYS A 112 -3.08 -5.32 -6.02
C LYS A 112 -1.73 -4.78 -6.48
N ILE A 113 -1.63 -3.47 -6.58
CA ILE A 113 -0.36 -2.75 -6.69
C ILE A 113 -0.27 -1.70 -5.60
N GLN A 114 0.94 -1.22 -5.32
CA GLN A 114 1.17 -0.23 -4.29
C GLN A 114 2.21 0.80 -4.71
N PHE A 115 2.11 1.99 -4.13
CA PHE A 115 3.01 3.12 -4.33
C PHE A 115 3.21 3.86 -3.02
N VAL A 116 4.33 4.55 -2.87
CA VAL A 116 4.48 5.54 -1.80
C VAL A 116 3.58 6.73 -2.09
N GLY A 117 2.76 7.13 -1.12
CA GLY A 117 1.87 8.27 -1.24
C GLY A 117 2.62 9.61 -1.36
N PRO A 118 1.96 10.66 -1.87
CA PRO A 118 2.61 11.91 -2.24
C PRO A 118 3.34 12.60 -1.06
N LEU A 119 2.84 12.48 0.18
CA LEU A 119 3.43 13.16 1.34
C LEU A 119 4.69 12.44 1.83
N SER A 120 4.62 11.11 1.97
CA SER A 120 5.78 10.29 2.33
C SER A 120 6.81 10.25 1.19
N LEU A 121 6.38 10.35 -0.07
CA LEU A 121 7.29 10.50 -1.20
C LEU A 121 8.04 11.85 -1.11
N ALA A 122 7.34 12.94 -0.82
CA ALA A 122 7.98 14.24 -0.58
C ALA A 122 8.89 14.24 0.67
N ALA A 123 8.55 13.45 1.70
CA ALA A 123 9.41 13.25 2.85
C ALA A 123 10.67 12.46 2.48
N GLY A 124 10.57 11.43 1.63
CA GLY A 124 11.68 10.58 1.21
C GLY A 124 12.59 11.18 0.12
N LEU A 125 12.11 12.16 -0.64
CA LEU A 125 12.87 12.86 -1.68
C LEU A 125 13.58 14.10 -1.13
N TYR A 126 14.79 14.35 -1.65
CA TYR A 126 15.58 15.54 -1.36
C TYR A 126 15.57 16.54 -2.51
N LEU A 127 15.81 17.80 -2.21
CA LEU A 127 16.05 18.88 -3.16
C LEU A 127 17.55 19.02 -3.44
N HIS A 128 17.89 19.78 -4.49
CA HIS A 128 19.28 20.09 -4.84
C HIS A 128 20.10 20.71 -3.71
N ASN A 129 19.45 21.44 -2.79
CA ASN A 129 20.08 22.07 -1.63
C ASN A 129 20.30 21.11 -0.44
N GLY A 130 19.88 19.84 -0.55
CA GLY A 130 20.05 18.81 0.47
C GLY A 130 18.94 18.76 1.51
N GLU A 131 17.94 19.65 1.49
CA GLU A 131 16.74 19.54 2.33
C GLU A 131 15.71 18.59 1.71
N ARG A 132 14.76 18.09 2.49
CA ARG A 132 13.66 17.25 1.98
C ARG A 132 12.72 18.07 1.11
N ALA A 133 12.19 17.47 0.04
CA ALA A 133 11.18 18.08 -0.83
C ALA A 133 9.93 18.49 -0.04
N LEU A 134 9.64 17.78 1.05
CA LEU A 134 8.58 18.13 2.00
C LEU A 134 8.69 19.55 2.55
N LEU A 135 9.87 20.19 2.59
CA LEU A 135 10.01 21.57 3.07
C LEU A 135 9.36 22.59 2.11
N ASP A 136 9.37 22.31 0.80
CA ASP A 136 8.97 23.23 -0.25
C ASP A 136 7.54 22.95 -0.74
N PHE A 137 6.66 23.95 -0.64
CA PHE A 137 5.26 23.82 -1.05
C PHE A 137 5.10 23.54 -2.55
N GLY A 138 5.91 24.19 -3.39
CA GLY A 138 5.92 23.94 -4.82
C GLY A 138 6.34 22.51 -5.12
N ALA A 139 7.41 22.03 -4.48
CA ALA A 139 7.86 20.65 -4.67
C ALA A 139 6.80 19.62 -4.24
N ARG A 140 6.11 19.83 -3.11
CA ARG A 140 5.01 18.93 -2.67
C ARG A 140 3.87 18.89 -3.68
N ARG A 141 3.43 20.04 -4.19
CA ARG A 141 2.40 20.14 -5.21
C ARG A 141 2.84 19.44 -6.50
N ASP A 142 4.03 19.77 -6.99
CA ASP A 142 4.55 19.23 -8.24
C ASP A 142 4.75 17.71 -8.14
N ILE A 143 5.17 17.17 -6.98
CA ILE A 143 5.23 15.72 -6.73
C ILE A 143 3.84 15.09 -6.81
N ALA A 144 2.81 15.68 -6.18
CA ALA A 144 1.46 15.12 -6.21
C ALA A 144 0.86 15.12 -7.63
N GLU A 145 1.02 16.21 -8.38
CA GLU A 145 0.56 16.32 -9.77
C GLU A 145 1.29 15.34 -10.69
N SER A 146 2.62 15.28 -10.57
CA SER A 146 3.48 14.39 -11.33
C SER A 146 3.21 12.91 -11.04
N LEU A 147 2.96 12.56 -9.78
CA LEU A 147 2.59 11.20 -9.36
C LEU A 147 1.22 10.82 -9.91
N ALA A 148 0.24 11.72 -9.83
CA ALA A 148 -1.11 11.48 -10.37
C ALA A 148 -1.07 11.14 -11.87
N ALA A 149 -0.28 11.89 -12.66
CA ALA A 149 -0.07 11.60 -14.08
C ALA A 149 0.67 10.27 -14.30
N GLY A 150 1.75 10.03 -13.57
CA GLY A 150 2.58 8.83 -13.72
C GLY A 150 1.90 7.52 -13.34
N VAL A 151 1.08 7.54 -12.29
CA VAL A 151 0.33 6.36 -11.84
C VAL A 151 -0.69 5.94 -12.89
N ALA A 152 -1.41 6.88 -13.51
CA ALA A 152 -2.40 6.55 -14.55
C ALA A 152 -1.76 5.76 -15.72
N ASP A 153 -0.59 6.20 -16.20
CA ASP A 153 0.17 5.48 -17.22
C ASP A 153 0.62 4.09 -16.76
N HIS A 154 1.06 3.98 -15.50
CA HIS A 154 1.47 2.70 -14.93
C HIS A 154 0.30 1.72 -14.82
N LEU A 155 -0.87 2.17 -14.37
CA LEU A 155 -2.10 1.36 -14.32
C LEU A 155 -2.47 0.82 -15.70
N GLY A 156 -2.29 1.61 -16.75
CA GLY A 156 -2.47 1.18 -18.13
C GLY A 156 -1.56 0.01 -18.52
N ARG A 157 -0.28 0.05 -18.10
CA ARG A 157 0.67 -1.05 -18.33
C ARG A 157 0.32 -2.30 -17.54
N ILE A 158 -0.11 -2.15 -16.29
CA ILE A 158 -0.57 -3.28 -15.47
C ILE A 158 -1.80 -3.95 -16.10
N ARG A 159 -2.78 -3.16 -16.54
CA ARG A 159 -3.98 -3.67 -17.24
C ARG A 159 -3.63 -4.45 -18.50
N ALA A 160 -2.64 -3.99 -19.26
CA ALA A 160 -2.16 -4.69 -20.45
C ALA A 160 -1.42 -5.99 -20.10
N ALA A 161 -0.69 -6.02 -18.98
CA ALA A 161 0.03 -7.20 -18.50
C ALA A 161 -0.90 -8.29 -17.95
N VAL A 162 -2.02 -7.91 -17.31
CA VAL A 162 -3.01 -8.85 -16.75
C VAL A 162 -4.43 -8.53 -17.22
N PRO A 163 -4.78 -8.83 -18.49
CA PRO A 163 -6.10 -8.54 -19.03
C PRO A 163 -7.23 -9.21 -18.24
N GLY A 164 -8.27 -8.45 -17.92
CA GLY A 164 -9.45 -8.93 -17.20
C GLY A 164 -9.34 -8.90 -15.67
N ALA A 165 -8.14 -8.70 -15.11
CA ALA A 165 -7.98 -8.54 -13.67
C ALA A 165 -8.41 -7.13 -13.23
N GLU A 166 -9.20 -7.05 -12.16
CA GLU A 166 -9.49 -5.80 -11.49
C GLU A 166 -8.24 -5.27 -10.78
N ILE A 167 -8.03 -3.95 -10.79
CA ILE A 167 -6.84 -3.34 -10.17
C ILE A 167 -7.22 -2.71 -8.84
N VAL A 168 -6.60 -3.19 -7.77
CA VAL A 168 -6.65 -2.63 -6.42
C VAL A 168 -5.37 -1.82 -6.19
N VAL A 169 -5.48 -0.60 -5.68
CA VAL A 169 -4.33 0.28 -5.42
C VAL A 169 -4.20 0.60 -3.94
N GLN A 170 -2.99 0.45 -3.40
CA GLN A 170 -2.60 0.86 -2.06
C GLN A 170 -1.61 2.04 -2.15
N LEU A 171 -1.93 3.15 -1.49
CA LEU A 171 -1.02 4.27 -1.29
C LEU A 171 -0.42 4.20 0.11
N ASP A 172 0.89 4.00 0.20
CA ASP A 172 1.61 3.89 1.47
C ASP A 172 2.08 5.25 1.97
N GLU A 173 1.59 5.64 3.14
CA GLU A 173 1.93 6.90 3.80
C GLU A 173 2.58 6.65 5.18
N PRO A 174 3.76 5.98 5.23
CA PRO A 174 4.42 5.62 6.49
C PRO A 174 4.88 6.83 7.30
N ASP A 175 5.14 7.99 6.68
CA ASP A 175 5.65 9.17 7.35
C ASP A 175 4.55 10.14 7.80
N ILE A 176 3.27 9.83 7.56
CA ILE A 176 2.19 10.82 7.65
C ILE A 176 2.01 11.43 9.05
N ALA A 177 2.15 10.62 10.10
CA ALA A 177 2.06 11.11 11.46
C ALA A 177 3.17 12.14 11.73
N ALA A 178 4.38 11.88 11.25
CA ALA A 178 5.51 12.80 11.40
C ALA A 178 5.41 14.04 10.51
N VAL A 179 4.84 13.90 9.31
CA VAL A 179 4.55 15.01 8.38
C VAL A 179 3.55 15.99 9.00
N MET A 180 2.44 15.47 9.55
CA MET A 180 1.41 16.29 10.20
C MET A 180 1.85 16.81 11.56
N GLY A 181 2.65 16.06 12.30
CA GLY A 181 3.20 16.45 13.60
C GLY A 181 4.40 17.41 13.52
N GLY A 182 5.00 17.61 12.33
CA GLY A 182 6.20 18.43 12.19
C GLY A 182 7.42 17.85 12.89
N THR A 183 7.55 16.52 12.88
CA THR A 183 8.63 15.78 13.58
C THR A 183 9.68 15.20 12.64
N ILE A 184 9.51 15.38 11.32
CA ILE A 184 10.51 15.00 10.32
C ILE A 184 11.79 15.82 10.51
N PRO A 185 12.97 15.21 10.71
CA PRO A 185 14.23 15.95 10.84
C PRO A 185 14.62 16.69 9.56
N THR A 186 15.17 17.89 9.73
CA THR A 186 15.92 18.63 8.69
C THR A 186 17.19 17.87 8.30
N ALA A 187 17.79 18.23 7.16
CA ALA A 187 19.05 17.61 6.71
C ALA A 187 20.18 17.70 7.76
N SER A 188 20.19 18.79 8.54
CA SER A 188 21.16 19.02 9.62
C SER A 188 20.94 18.15 10.87
N GLY A 189 19.72 17.60 11.05
CA GLY A 189 19.32 16.86 12.24
C GLY A 189 19.05 17.73 13.50
N TYR A 190 19.40 19.01 13.51
CA TYR A 190 19.23 19.90 14.68
C TYR A 190 17.81 20.44 14.87
N ARG A 191 17.00 20.38 13.81
CA ARG A 191 15.63 20.91 13.77
C ARG A 191 14.71 19.94 13.04
N THR A 192 13.42 20.10 13.24
CA THR A 192 12.39 19.41 12.46
C THR A 192 11.74 20.36 11.46
N LEU A 193 11.15 19.78 10.42
CA LEU A 193 10.33 20.49 9.44
C LEU A 193 9.02 20.92 10.09
N ARG A 194 8.43 22.01 9.58
CA ARG A 194 7.10 22.46 10.04
C ARG A 194 6.04 21.41 9.69
N SER A 195 5.04 21.27 10.56
CA SER A 195 3.83 20.51 10.28
C SER A 195 3.18 20.98 8.99
N ILE A 196 2.73 20.05 8.17
CA ILE A 196 1.93 20.34 6.97
C ILE A 196 0.46 20.46 7.37
N ASP A 197 -0.24 21.43 6.77
CA ASP A 197 -1.65 21.65 7.04
C ASP A 197 -2.49 20.43 6.60
N GLY A 198 -3.49 20.08 7.41
CA GLY A 198 -4.30 18.90 7.16
C GLY A 198 -5.18 19.00 5.91
N GLU A 199 -5.57 20.21 5.48
CA GLU A 199 -6.27 20.42 4.21
C GLU A 199 -5.33 20.18 3.02
N GLU A 200 -4.07 20.61 3.13
CA GLU A 200 -3.04 20.36 2.12
C GLU A 200 -2.79 18.86 1.95
N VAL A 201 -2.66 18.12 3.06
CA VAL A 201 -2.56 16.64 3.06
C VAL A 201 -3.75 16.00 2.35
N THR A 202 -4.97 16.42 2.72
CA THR A 202 -6.20 15.85 2.15
C THR A 202 -6.31 16.15 0.66
N ALA A 203 -5.92 17.36 0.22
CA ALA A 203 -5.93 17.76 -1.17
C ALA A 203 -4.92 16.98 -2.02
N ALA A 204 -3.70 16.76 -1.52
CA ALA A 204 -2.69 15.98 -2.20
C ALA A 204 -3.12 14.52 -2.39
N TRP A 205 -3.72 13.89 -1.38
CA TRP A 205 -4.31 12.56 -1.52
C TRP A 205 -5.46 12.52 -2.50
N ARG A 206 -6.39 13.48 -2.42
CA ARG A 206 -7.55 13.54 -3.32
C ARG A 206 -7.11 13.57 -4.79
N LEU A 207 -6.12 14.40 -5.12
CA LEU A 207 -5.59 14.51 -6.48
C LEU A 207 -5.10 13.16 -7.02
N VAL A 208 -4.29 12.44 -6.24
CA VAL A 208 -3.74 11.14 -6.66
C VAL A 208 -4.83 10.05 -6.70
N ILE A 209 -5.75 10.03 -5.73
CA ILE A 209 -6.88 9.09 -5.71
C ILE A 209 -7.79 9.30 -6.91
N GLU A 210 -8.13 10.54 -7.26
CA GLU A 210 -8.97 10.84 -8.43
C GLU A 210 -8.32 10.35 -9.72
N ALA A 211 -7.01 10.52 -9.88
CA ALA A 211 -6.27 10.00 -11.02
C ALA A 211 -6.25 8.46 -11.08
N ILE A 212 -6.04 7.80 -9.93
CA ILE A 212 -6.11 6.34 -9.82
C ILE A 212 -7.49 5.81 -10.23
N LYS A 213 -8.56 6.44 -9.74
CA LYS A 213 -9.94 6.08 -10.07
C LYS A 213 -10.25 6.32 -11.54
N ALA A 214 -9.83 7.47 -12.08
CA ALA A 214 -10.01 7.80 -13.50
C ALA A 214 -9.27 6.80 -14.41
N ALA A 215 -8.14 6.28 -13.96
CA ALA A 215 -7.38 5.25 -14.65
C ALA A 215 -7.98 3.84 -14.52
N GLY A 216 -9.09 3.67 -13.78
CA GLY A 216 -9.91 2.45 -13.72
C GLY A 216 -9.51 1.44 -12.65
N ALA A 217 -8.93 1.88 -11.53
CA ALA A 217 -8.81 1.06 -10.33
C ALA A 217 -10.19 0.87 -9.68
N VAL A 218 -10.48 -0.34 -9.19
CA VAL A 218 -11.78 -0.66 -8.56
C VAL A 218 -11.80 -0.31 -7.07
N GLU A 219 -10.63 -0.20 -6.45
CA GLU A 219 -10.48 0.09 -5.03
C GLU A 219 -9.16 0.83 -4.81
N THR A 220 -9.22 1.95 -4.07
CA THR A 220 -8.03 2.69 -3.62
C THR A 220 -8.01 2.83 -2.11
N VAL A 221 -6.96 2.32 -1.46
CA VAL A 221 -6.77 2.44 0.00
C VAL A 221 -5.54 3.26 0.34
N ILE A 222 -5.57 3.97 1.47
CA ILE A 222 -4.36 4.55 2.05
C ILE A 222 -3.93 3.69 3.23
N SER A 223 -2.67 3.28 3.19
CA SER A 223 -1.98 2.49 4.21
C SER A 223 -1.17 3.43 5.09
N VAL A 224 -1.43 3.39 6.39
CA VAL A 224 -0.79 4.27 7.38
C VAL A 224 -0.37 3.47 8.62
N PRO A 225 0.66 3.94 9.35
CA PRO A 225 0.94 3.42 10.69
C PRO A 225 -0.23 3.66 11.64
N GLU A 226 -0.29 2.89 12.71
CA GLU A 226 -1.36 2.96 13.69
C GLU A 226 -1.28 4.18 14.62
N ILE A 227 -0.10 4.79 14.78
CA ILE A 227 0.11 5.93 15.68
C ILE A 227 -0.39 7.21 15.01
N GLU A 228 -1.33 7.91 15.65
CA GLU A 228 -1.89 9.19 15.18
C GLU A 228 -2.47 9.16 13.76
N ALA A 229 -2.94 8.00 13.32
CA ALA A 229 -3.48 7.79 11.98
C ALA A 229 -4.67 8.73 11.65
N PRO A 230 -4.61 9.52 10.55
CA PRO A 230 -5.62 10.53 10.23
C PRO A 230 -6.81 9.97 9.42
N PHE A 231 -7.54 9.00 9.98
CA PHE A 231 -8.60 8.24 9.26
C PHE A 231 -9.67 9.12 8.59
N GLU A 232 -10.20 10.13 9.28
CA GLU A 232 -11.22 11.02 8.74
C GLU A 232 -10.74 11.78 7.49
N ARG A 233 -9.45 12.14 7.44
CA ARG A 233 -8.85 12.82 6.30
C ARG A 233 -8.69 11.88 5.12
N ILE A 234 -8.28 10.63 5.36
CA ILE A 234 -8.19 9.58 4.33
C ILE A 234 -9.55 9.38 3.66
N ILE A 235 -10.62 9.29 4.45
CA ILE A 235 -11.99 9.15 3.93
C ILE A 235 -12.43 10.42 3.18
N THR A 236 -12.13 11.60 3.71
CA THR A 236 -12.44 12.90 3.08
C THR A 236 -11.66 13.15 1.78
N ALA A 237 -10.49 12.54 1.63
CA ALA A 237 -9.71 12.54 0.39
C ALA A 237 -10.35 11.65 -0.69
N GLY A 238 -11.33 10.83 -0.33
CA GLY A 238 -12.07 9.99 -1.27
C GLY A 238 -11.55 8.56 -1.39
N ALA A 239 -10.71 8.09 -0.45
CA ALA A 239 -10.28 6.70 -0.41
C ALA A 239 -11.48 5.75 -0.21
N ASP A 240 -11.38 4.55 -0.79
CA ASP A 240 -12.39 3.49 -0.64
C ASP A 240 -12.18 2.68 0.64
N GLY A 241 -10.98 2.75 1.21
CA GLY A 241 -10.65 2.11 2.48
C GLY A 241 -9.37 2.59 3.13
N ILE A 242 -9.08 2.01 4.29
CA ILE A 242 -7.92 2.30 5.13
C ILE A 242 -7.19 0.99 5.41
N ALA A 243 -5.87 0.97 5.24
CA ALA A 243 -5.02 -0.10 5.73
C ALA A 243 -4.23 0.37 6.95
N VAL A 244 -4.33 -0.39 8.05
CA VAL A 244 -3.70 0.00 9.32
C VAL A 244 -3.42 -1.24 10.19
N PRO A 245 -2.28 -1.29 10.91
CA PRO A 245 -2.04 -2.30 11.93
C PRO A 245 -3.03 -2.18 13.09
N LEU A 246 -3.60 -3.29 13.55
CA LEU A 246 -4.66 -3.27 14.55
C LEU A 246 -4.15 -3.23 16.00
N LYS A 247 -2.92 -3.69 16.24
CA LYS A 247 -2.41 -4.03 17.57
C LYS A 247 -2.34 -2.83 18.53
N ALA A 248 -2.02 -1.64 18.03
CA ALA A 248 -1.84 -0.43 18.84
C ALA A 248 -2.93 0.63 18.60
N LEU A 249 -4.08 0.23 18.03
CA LEU A 249 -5.22 1.13 17.89
C LEU A 249 -5.88 1.43 19.24
N THR A 250 -6.13 2.72 19.48
CA THR A 250 -6.91 3.20 20.63
C THR A 250 -8.41 2.97 20.43
N THR A 251 -9.20 3.01 21.51
CA THR A 251 -10.67 2.92 21.42
C THR A 251 -11.25 3.96 20.45
N ARG A 252 -10.77 5.20 20.51
CA ARG A 252 -11.19 6.28 19.61
C ARG A 252 -10.93 5.95 18.14
N GLN A 253 -9.78 5.34 17.85
CA GLN A 253 -9.44 4.91 16.49
C GLN A 253 -10.33 3.78 16.01
N TRP A 254 -10.64 2.83 16.88
CA TRP A 254 -11.62 1.77 16.57
C TRP A 254 -13.01 2.34 16.29
N GLU A 255 -13.48 3.32 17.06
CA GLU A 255 -14.75 4.02 16.80
C GLU A 255 -14.75 4.74 15.43
N GLN A 256 -13.64 5.37 15.06
CA GLN A 256 -13.49 6.01 13.73
C GLN A 256 -13.52 4.98 12.59
N LEU A 257 -12.86 3.83 12.77
CA LEU A 257 -12.90 2.74 11.78
C LEU A 257 -14.30 2.13 11.67
N ALA A 258 -15.01 1.97 12.79
CA ALA A 258 -16.40 1.51 12.81
C ALA A 258 -17.31 2.42 11.98
N ALA A 259 -17.24 3.73 12.22
CA ALA A 259 -17.98 4.72 11.43
C ALA A 259 -17.62 4.68 9.94
N ALA A 260 -16.35 4.46 9.60
CA ALA A 260 -15.93 4.32 8.20
C ALA A 260 -16.52 3.06 7.55
N VAL A 261 -16.50 1.92 8.24
CA VAL A 261 -17.12 0.67 7.76
C VAL A 261 -18.62 0.82 7.56
N GLU A 262 -19.33 1.45 8.51
CA GLU A 262 -20.76 1.74 8.37
C GLU A 262 -21.06 2.66 7.19
N ALA A 263 -20.14 3.57 6.86
CA ALA A 263 -20.19 4.40 5.65
C ALA A 263 -19.79 3.65 4.36
N GLY A 264 -19.62 2.32 4.43
CA GLY A 264 -19.31 1.45 3.29
C GLY A 264 -17.84 1.42 2.90
N LYS A 265 -16.92 1.90 3.76
CA LYS A 265 -15.48 1.88 3.49
C LYS A 265 -14.86 0.54 3.86
N ARG A 266 -13.80 0.17 3.12
CA ARG A 266 -13.04 -1.05 3.37
C ARG A 266 -12.07 -0.86 4.51
N LEU A 267 -11.94 -1.89 5.35
CA LEU A 267 -10.86 -2.00 6.31
C LEU A 267 -9.88 -3.08 5.85
N TRP A 268 -8.61 -2.69 5.75
CA TRP A 268 -7.51 -3.62 5.61
C TRP A 268 -6.83 -3.76 6.97
N ALA A 269 -7.08 -4.90 7.60
CA ALA A 269 -6.68 -5.21 8.96
C ALA A 269 -5.26 -5.77 8.98
N GLY A 270 -4.29 -4.97 9.40
CA GLY A 270 -2.94 -5.43 9.75
C GLY A 270 -2.97 -6.26 11.02
N ALA A 271 -3.38 -7.52 10.87
CA ALA A 271 -3.77 -8.40 11.97
C ALA A 271 -2.67 -9.37 12.40
N LEU A 272 -1.71 -9.64 11.52
CA LEU A 272 -0.66 -10.63 11.75
C LEU A 272 0.73 -9.99 11.81
N GLY A 273 1.38 -10.09 12.97
CA GLY A 273 2.80 -9.76 13.10
C GLY A 273 3.70 -10.79 12.43
N THR A 274 4.98 -10.47 12.28
CA THR A 274 5.99 -11.39 11.70
C THR A 274 6.82 -12.12 12.75
N GLU A 275 6.53 -11.92 14.04
CA GLU A 275 7.27 -12.55 15.13
C GLU A 275 6.99 -14.06 15.20
N LYS A 276 8.02 -14.84 15.54
CA LYS A 276 7.94 -16.31 15.64
C LYS A 276 7.82 -16.77 17.09
N PRO A 277 7.06 -17.85 17.36
CA PRO A 277 6.21 -18.59 16.42
C PRO A 277 4.98 -17.76 15.99
N LEU A 278 4.49 -17.99 14.77
CA LEU A 278 3.25 -17.35 14.31
C LEU A 278 2.06 -17.79 15.20
N PRO A 279 1.15 -16.87 15.56
CA PRO A 279 0.00 -17.18 16.40
C PRO A 279 -0.95 -18.18 15.74
N ARG A 280 -1.81 -18.80 16.56
CA ARG A 280 -2.86 -19.69 16.06
C ARG A 280 -3.89 -18.86 15.30
N THR A 281 -4.51 -19.43 14.27
CA THR A 281 -5.52 -18.74 13.46
C THR A 281 -6.65 -18.18 14.32
N ALA A 282 -7.15 -18.97 15.28
CA ALA A 282 -8.19 -18.52 16.21
C ALA A 282 -7.78 -17.32 17.07
N GLU A 283 -6.51 -17.19 17.45
CA GLU A 283 -6.01 -16.06 18.24
C GLU A 283 -6.02 -14.76 17.42
N VAL A 284 -5.71 -14.85 16.12
CA VAL A 284 -5.74 -13.70 15.20
C VAL A 284 -7.17 -13.30 14.86
N VAL A 285 -8.05 -14.28 14.64
CA VAL A 285 -9.48 -14.02 14.40
C VAL A 285 -10.10 -13.34 15.61
N ASP A 286 -9.82 -13.83 16.81
CA ASP A 286 -10.33 -13.30 18.08
C ASP A 286 -9.78 -11.89 18.39
N SER A 287 -8.54 -11.58 17.97
CA SER A 287 -7.96 -10.24 18.14
C SER A 287 -8.65 -9.18 17.27
N ILE A 288 -9.26 -9.57 16.15
CA ILE A 288 -10.09 -8.72 15.30
C ILE A 288 -11.53 -8.70 15.83
N TRP A 289 -12.10 -9.87 16.12
CA TRP A 289 -13.51 -10.02 16.46
C TRP A 289 -13.88 -9.37 17.79
N ARG A 290 -13.05 -9.47 18.83
CA ARG A 290 -13.35 -8.89 20.14
C ARG A 290 -13.60 -7.38 20.10
N PRO A 291 -12.66 -6.53 19.61
CA PRO A 291 -12.89 -5.09 19.54
C PRO A 291 -14.05 -4.75 18.61
N TRP A 292 -14.20 -5.47 17.49
CA TRP A 292 -15.33 -5.31 16.56
C TRP A 292 -16.68 -5.50 17.25
N HIS A 293 -16.85 -6.62 17.96
CA HIS A 293 -18.08 -6.95 18.67
C HIS A 293 -18.32 -6.04 19.88
N GLN A 294 -17.26 -5.62 20.59
CA GLN A 294 -17.37 -4.69 21.71
C GLN A 294 -17.87 -3.31 21.30
N LEU A 295 -17.58 -2.88 20.08
CA LEU A 295 -18.15 -1.66 19.49
C LEU A 295 -19.58 -1.84 18.98
N GLY A 296 -20.15 -3.04 19.07
CA GLY A 296 -21.51 -3.34 18.63
C GLY A 296 -21.65 -3.53 17.11
N LEU A 297 -20.55 -3.66 16.37
CA LEU A 297 -20.60 -3.92 14.93
C LEU A 297 -21.09 -5.37 14.67
N PRO A 298 -21.99 -5.57 13.70
CA PRO A 298 -22.49 -6.90 13.37
C PRO A 298 -21.41 -7.76 12.69
N ALA A 299 -21.52 -9.09 12.83
CA ALA A 299 -20.61 -10.04 12.17
C ALA A 299 -20.64 -9.91 10.64
N ALA A 300 -21.80 -9.61 10.06
CA ALA A 300 -21.93 -9.32 8.63
C ALA A 300 -21.10 -8.13 8.15
N GLY A 301 -20.68 -7.24 9.06
CA GLY A 301 -19.78 -6.14 8.72
C GLY A 301 -18.33 -6.58 8.50
N LEU A 302 -17.96 -7.81 8.90
CA LEU A 302 -16.65 -8.39 8.58
C LEU A 302 -16.54 -8.72 7.08
N SER A 303 -17.67 -8.93 6.41
CA SER A 303 -17.75 -9.17 4.96
C SER A 303 -17.05 -8.04 4.19
N GLY A 304 -16.03 -8.39 3.41
CA GLY A 304 -15.25 -7.46 2.61
C GLY A 304 -14.08 -6.81 3.36
N MET A 305 -13.81 -7.21 4.60
CA MET A 305 -12.53 -6.91 5.24
C MET A 305 -11.39 -7.67 4.55
N ARG A 306 -10.25 -7.00 4.42
CA ARG A 306 -9.03 -7.61 3.89
C ARG A 306 -8.00 -7.75 5.00
N VAL A 307 -7.52 -8.96 5.27
CA VAL A 307 -6.47 -9.15 6.28
C VAL A 307 -5.09 -9.02 5.64
N THR A 308 -4.19 -8.37 6.35
CA THR A 308 -2.81 -8.10 5.93
C THR A 308 -1.84 -8.43 7.07
N PRO A 309 -0.54 -8.61 6.78
CA PRO A 309 0.45 -8.51 7.84
C PRO A 309 0.48 -7.08 8.38
N ALA A 310 1.00 -6.91 9.60
CA ALA A 310 1.15 -5.61 10.24
C ALA A 310 2.27 -4.76 9.60
N THR A 311 3.24 -5.40 8.94
CA THR A 311 4.35 -4.74 8.24
C THR A 311 4.65 -5.44 6.92
N GLY A 312 5.47 -4.83 6.06
CA GLY A 312 6.02 -5.49 4.87
C GLY A 312 6.82 -6.76 5.23
N LEU A 313 7.07 -7.63 4.26
CA LEU A 313 7.68 -8.96 4.47
C LEU A 313 9.13 -9.05 3.99
N ALA A 314 9.71 -7.95 3.48
CA ALA A 314 11.04 -7.94 2.87
C ALA A 314 12.18 -8.37 3.79
N HIS A 315 12.03 -8.24 5.12
CA HIS A 315 13.03 -8.64 6.10
C HIS A 315 13.03 -10.15 6.42
N LEU A 316 12.08 -10.91 5.87
CA LEU A 316 11.94 -12.34 6.12
C LEU A 316 12.70 -13.19 5.10
N LYS A 317 12.74 -14.51 5.29
CA LYS A 317 13.10 -15.45 4.21
C LYS A 317 11.87 -15.75 3.33
N PRO A 318 12.04 -16.11 2.05
CA PRO A 318 10.91 -16.44 1.16
C PRO A 318 9.92 -17.46 1.74
N ALA A 319 10.42 -18.56 2.31
CA ALA A 319 9.57 -19.58 2.95
C ALA A 319 8.79 -19.05 4.18
N GLU A 320 9.33 -18.06 4.88
CA GLU A 320 8.69 -17.44 6.03
C GLU A 320 7.60 -16.45 5.59
N ALA A 321 7.88 -15.68 4.52
CA ALA A 321 6.90 -14.81 3.89
C ALA A 321 5.74 -15.61 3.30
N GLN A 322 6.02 -16.74 2.65
CA GLN A 322 4.99 -17.67 2.18
C GLN A 322 4.13 -18.19 3.34
N ALA A 323 4.73 -18.64 4.44
CA ALA A 323 3.99 -19.12 5.61
C ALA A 323 3.09 -18.03 6.23
N VAL A 324 3.50 -16.76 6.16
CA VAL A 324 2.67 -15.61 6.55
C VAL A 324 1.47 -15.47 5.62
N LEU A 325 1.64 -15.56 4.30
CA LEU A 325 0.53 -15.53 3.34
C LEU A 325 -0.47 -16.67 3.60
N THR A 326 0.02 -17.91 3.73
CA THR A 326 -0.83 -19.07 4.05
C THR A 326 -1.55 -18.90 5.39
N LYS A 327 -0.93 -18.23 6.38
CA LYS A 327 -1.60 -17.93 7.65
C LYS A 327 -2.72 -16.91 7.45
N LEU A 328 -2.52 -15.88 6.63
CA LEU A 328 -3.52 -14.85 6.35
C LEU A 328 -4.74 -15.41 5.61
N THR A 329 -4.56 -16.34 4.67
CA THR A 329 -5.70 -17.00 3.99
C THR A 329 -6.56 -17.76 4.99
N HIS A 330 -5.96 -18.54 5.90
CA HIS A 330 -6.70 -19.21 6.97
C HIS A 330 -7.40 -18.24 7.93
N VAL A 331 -6.81 -17.07 8.21
CA VAL A 331 -7.45 -16.04 9.06
C VAL A 331 -8.64 -15.43 8.33
N ALA A 332 -8.51 -15.14 7.03
CA ALA A 332 -9.62 -14.67 6.22
C ALA A 332 -10.75 -15.71 6.24
N ASP A 333 -10.48 -16.98 5.99
CA ASP A 333 -11.50 -18.04 6.04
C ASP A 333 -12.22 -18.12 7.41
N GLY A 334 -11.46 -17.98 8.50
CA GLY A 334 -12.03 -17.95 9.85
C GLY A 334 -12.95 -16.76 10.10
N LEU A 335 -12.64 -15.59 9.55
CA LEU A 335 -13.50 -14.40 9.63
C LEU A 335 -14.72 -14.51 8.73
N ASP A 336 -14.58 -15.11 7.53
CA ASP A 336 -15.69 -15.37 6.61
C ASP A 336 -16.74 -16.28 7.27
N GLN A 337 -16.27 -17.33 7.96
CA GLN A 337 -17.15 -18.24 8.72
C GLN A 337 -17.92 -17.50 9.82
N LEU A 338 -17.25 -16.62 10.57
CA LEU A 338 -17.92 -15.79 11.57
C LEU A 338 -18.96 -14.83 10.96
N ALA A 339 -18.67 -14.28 9.78
CA ALA A 339 -19.58 -13.38 9.09
C ALA A 339 -20.86 -14.08 8.58
N LEU A 340 -20.74 -15.36 8.22
CA LEU A 340 -21.85 -16.18 7.68
C LEU A 340 -22.74 -16.82 8.76
N GLY A 341 -22.25 -16.96 10.00
CA GLY A 341 -23.00 -17.50 11.14
C GLY A 341 -22.64 -18.94 11.48
#